data_AF-A0A7R9LXD9-F1
#
_entry.id   AF-A0A7R9LXD9-F1
#
_cell.length_a   1.000
_cell.length_b   1.000
_cell.length_c   1.000
_cell.angle_alpha   90.00
_cell.angle_beta   90.00
_cell.angle_gamma   90.00
#
_symmetry.space_group_name_H-M   'P 1'
#
loop_
_entity.id
_entity.type
_entity.pdbx_description
1 polymer ?
#
loop_
_entity_poly.entity_id
_entity_poly.type
_entity_poly.pdbx_seq_one_letter_code
_entity_poly.pdbx_strand_id
1 'polypeptide(L)'
;MSTKTALKFLMARKFDVHRSLALYEAHEMTRYREGLATFEPNSQPLKAELETGKFTVLPVHDSIGAAIAMFSAGKHFPSETSHQTTLKGVVYQMDVALEDVETQRSGIVFIYNMIGSKYSNFDYELSQKILSLLKGAYPARLKKVLIVMAPIWFRAPFKILRLFVREKLRDRVFMVNVSQLGI
;
A
#
# COMPACT_ATOMS: atom_id res chain seq x y z
N MET A 1 1.56 8.87 -22.71
CA MET A 1 2.02 9.08 -21.31
C MET A 1 2.40 10.54 -21.14
N SER A 2 1.92 11.24 -20.10
CA SER A 2 2.32 12.64 -19.83
C SER A 2 3.72 12.73 -19.22
N THR A 3 4.38 13.89 -19.30
CA THR A 3 5.69 14.13 -18.64
C THR A 3 5.62 13.90 -17.14
N LYS A 4 4.55 14.35 -16.47
CA LYS A 4 4.32 14.14 -15.04
C LYS A 4 4.23 12.65 -14.70
N THR A 5 3.50 11.88 -15.52
CA THR A 5 3.40 10.43 -15.36
C THR A 5 4.78 9.78 -15.50
N ALA A 6 5.53 10.11 -16.55
CA ALA A 6 6.86 9.54 -16.80
C ALA A 6 7.83 9.77 -15.62
N LEU A 7 7.81 10.97 -15.04
CA LEU A 7 8.64 11.33 -13.90
C LEU A 7 8.41 10.44 -12.68
N LYS A 8 7.16 10.06 -12.37
CA LYS A 8 6.84 9.16 -11.25
C LYS A 8 7.59 7.83 -11.38
N PHE A 9 7.57 7.23 -12.57
CA PHE A 9 8.24 5.95 -12.85
C PHE A 9 9.77 6.07 -12.82
N LEU A 10 10.31 7.15 -13.42
CA LEU A 10 11.75 7.44 -13.39
C LEU A 10 12.24 7.64 -11.96
N MET A 11 11.56 8.46 -11.15
CA MET A 11 11.88 8.69 -9.74
C MET A 11 11.84 7.39 -8.92
N ALA A 12 10.85 6.53 -9.17
CA ALA A 12 10.73 5.23 -8.51
C ALA A 12 11.88 4.26 -8.84
N ARG A 13 12.61 4.50 -9.94
CA ARG A 13 13.71 3.66 -10.41
C ARG A 13 15.04 4.40 -10.56
N LYS A 14 15.20 5.54 -9.87
CA LYS A 14 16.44 6.35 -9.88
C LYS A 14 16.90 6.70 -11.31
N PHE A 15 15.94 7.03 -12.18
CA PHE A 15 16.14 7.39 -13.58
C PHE A 15 16.73 6.28 -14.48
N ASP A 16 16.70 5.02 -14.05
CA ASP A 16 16.96 3.88 -14.91
C ASP A 16 15.79 3.68 -15.88
N VAL A 17 15.99 4.03 -17.15
CA VAL A 17 14.93 4.05 -18.17
C VAL A 17 14.31 2.67 -18.39
N HIS A 18 15.13 1.61 -18.52
CA HIS A 18 14.64 0.25 -18.76
C HIS A 18 13.80 -0.26 -17.58
N ARG A 19 14.27 -0.06 -16.35
CA ARG A 19 13.50 -0.46 -15.17
C ARG A 19 12.24 0.38 -14.97
N SER A 20 12.26 1.64 -15.40
CA SER A 20 11.10 2.53 -15.34
C SER A 20 10.01 2.09 -16.32
N LEU A 21 10.39 1.72 -17.54
CA LEU A 21 9.47 1.20 -18.54
C LEU A 21 8.83 -0.12 -18.09
N ALA A 22 9.64 -1.06 -17.60
CA ALA A 22 9.13 -2.33 -17.08
C ALA A 22 8.17 -2.14 -15.88
N LEU A 23 8.42 -1.14 -15.02
CA LEU A 23 7.51 -0.77 -13.93
C LEU A 23 6.20 -0.20 -14.46
N TYR A 24 6.27 0.65 -15.49
CA TYR A 24 5.09 1.22 -16.13
C TYR A 24 4.20 0.14 -16.74
N GLU A 25 4.77 -0.78 -17.51
CA GLU A 25 4.02 -1.89 -18.12
C GLU A 25 3.36 -2.78 -17.05
N ALA A 26 4.09 -3.12 -15.99
CA ALA A 26 3.57 -3.90 -14.88
C ALA A 26 2.44 -3.17 -14.13
N HIS A 27 2.56 -1.85 -13.96
CA HIS A 27 1.55 -0.99 -13.37
C HIS A 27 0.27 -0.97 -14.22
N GLU A 28 0.37 -0.68 -15.51
CA GLU A 28 -0.78 -0.62 -16.41
C GLU A 28 -1.51 -1.96 -16.50
N MET A 29 -0.76 -3.06 -16.63
CA MET A 29 -1.33 -4.41 -16.66
C MET A 29 -2.06 -4.74 -15.34
N THR A 30 -1.51 -4.33 -14.20
CA THR A 30 -2.14 -4.54 -12.89
C THR A 30 -3.41 -3.71 -12.76
N ARG A 31 -3.39 -2.45 -13.21
CA ARG A 31 -4.57 -1.58 -13.18
C ARG A 31 -5.67 -2.08 -14.09
N TYR A 32 -5.33 -2.57 -15.28
CA TYR A 32 -6.30 -3.20 -16.15
C TYR A 32 -6.93 -4.44 -15.50
N ARG A 33 -6.11 -5.36 -14.99
CA ARG A 33 -6.57 -6.62 -14.37
C ARG A 33 -7.46 -6.41 -13.15
N GLU A 34 -7.13 -5.44 -12.30
CA GLU A 34 -7.87 -5.17 -11.06
C GLU A 34 -8.97 -4.10 -11.25
N GLY A 35 -9.16 -3.56 -12.46
CA GLY A 35 -10.16 -2.53 -12.77
C GLY A 35 -9.90 -1.19 -12.06
N LEU A 36 -8.65 -0.75 -12.06
CA LEU A 36 -8.14 0.47 -11.41
C LEU A 36 -7.83 1.59 -12.43
N ALA A 37 -8.45 1.56 -13.62
CA ALA A 37 -8.19 2.54 -14.68
C ALA A 37 -8.78 3.92 -14.35
N THR A 38 -9.94 3.96 -13.69
CA THR A 38 -10.67 5.19 -13.34
C THR A 38 -11.13 5.15 -11.89
N PHE A 39 -11.21 6.35 -11.28
CA PHE A 39 -11.71 6.53 -9.92
C PHE A 39 -12.75 7.63 -9.89
N GLU A 40 -13.86 7.34 -9.24
CA GLU A 40 -14.92 8.31 -8.96
C GLU A 40 -15.09 8.39 -7.43
N PRO A 41 -14.25 9.19 -6.73
CA PRO A 41 -14.17 9.16 -5.27
C PRO A 41 -15.47 9.62 -4.58
N ASN A 42 -16.33 10.35 -5.28
CA ASN A 42 -17.61 10.83 -4.78
C ASN A 42 -18.79 9.87 -5.10
N SER A 43 -18.54 8.83 -5.90
CA SER A 43 -19.55 7.84 -6.30
C SER A 43 -19.46 6.58 -5.43
N GLN A 44 -20.59 5.92 -5.22
CA GLN A 44 -20.59 4.60 -4.58
C GLN A 44 -20.00 3.53 -5.53
N PRO A 45 -19.37 2.47 -5.00
CA PRO A 45 -19.11 2.20 -3.58
C PRO A 45 -17.81 2.85 -3.04
N LEU A 46 -17.04 3.53 -3.90
CA LEU A 46 -15.72 4.05 -3.54
C LEU A 46 -15.79 5.13 -2.46
N LYS A 47 -16.81 6.01 -2.50
CA LYS A 47 -17.04 7.02 -1.47
C LYS A 47 -17.15 6.40 -0.07
N ALA A 48 -18.05 5.43 0.11
CA ALA A 48 -18.23 4.76 1.41
C ALA A 48 -16.93 4.07 1.86
N GLU A 49 -16.20 3.44 0.94
CA GLU A 49 -14.91 2.81 1.26
C GLU A 49 -13.89 3.83 1.77
N LEU A 50 -13.76 4.99 1.11
CA LEU A 50 -12.87 6.07 1.53
C LEU A 50 -13.29 6.63 2.91
N GLU A 51 -14.59 6.79 3.15
CA GLU A 51 -15.15 7.30 4.41
C GLU A 51 -14.90 6.38 5.61
N THR A 52 -14.65 5.08 5.40
CA THR A 52 -14.24 4.18 6.49
C THR A 52 -12.92 4.61 7.15
N GLY A 53 -12.05 5.29 6.38
CA GLY A 53 -10.68 5.59 6.79
C GLY A 53 -9.89 4.34 7.19
N LYS A 54 -10.20 3.16 6.62
CA LYS A 54 -9.42 1.94 6.86
C LYS A 54 -8.06 2.00 6.17
N PHE A 55 -7.98 2.69 5.04
CA PHE A 55 -6.73 3.11 4.43
C PHE A 55 -6.64 4.63 4.43
N THR A 56 -5.49 5.17 4.82
CA THR A 56 -5.23 6.61 4.77
C THR A 56 -3.76 6.88 4.50
N VAL A 57 -3.46 7.96 3.76
CA VAL A 57 -2.12 8.54 3.73
C VAL A 57 -2.11 9.70 4.71
N LEU A 58 -1.25 9.61 5.73
CA LEU A 58 -1.19 10.65 6.77
C LEU A 58 -0.68 11.97 6.19
N PRO A 59 -1.12 13.12 6.71
CA PRO A 59 -0.68 14.44 6.25
C PRO A 59 0.77 14.77 6.67
N VAL A 60 1.42 13.86 7.40
CA VAL A 60 2.79 14.00 7.89
C VAL A 60 3.70 12.97 7.21
N HIS A 61 4.96 13.36 7.05
CA HIS A 61 6.02 12.49 6.55
C HIS A 61 6.83 11.93 7.71
N ASP A 62 7.55 10.82 7.47
CA ASP A 62 8.54 10.34 8.41
C ASP A 62 9.79 11.26 8.45
N SER A 63 10.75 10.94 9.32
CA SER A 63 11.97 11.73 9.50
C SER A 63 12.85 11.84 8.24
N ILE A 64 12.60 11.05 7.20
CA ILE A 64 13.33 11.08 5.93
C ILE A 64 12.45 11.57 4.76
N GLY A 65 11.29 12.16 5.06
CA GLY A 65 10.36 12.71 4.08
C GLY A 65 9.48 11.67 3.38
N ALA A 66 9.46 10.41 3.82
CA ALA A 66 8.63 9.39 3.20
C ALA A 66 7.17 9.50 3.66
N ALA A 67 6.23 9.41 2.73
CA ALA A 67 4.80 9.45 3.05
C ALA A 67 4.41 8.22 3.87
N ILE A 68 3.49 8.39 4.82
CA ILE A 68 3.05 7.31 5.70
C ILE A 68 1.66 6.83 5.25
N ALA A 69 1.63 5.66 4.61
CA ALA A 69 0.40 5.00 4.19
C ALA A 69 -0.01 3.97 5.24
N MET A 70 -1.17 4.15 5.87
CA MET A 70 -1.64 3.30 6.96
C MET A 70 -2.91 2.54 6.57
N PHE A 71 -2.88 1.23 6.77
CA PHE A 71 -4.04 0.34 6.67
C PHE A 71 -4.40 -0.18 8.07
N SER A 72 -5.58 0.17 8.58
CA SER A 72 -6.10 -0.25 9.87
C SER A 72 -6.96 -1.50 9.71
N ALA A 73 -6.37 -2.66 10.01
CA ALA A 73 -6.98 -3.97 9.83
C ALA A 73 -8.31 -4.11 10.59
N GLY A 74 -8.41 -3.56 11.81
CA GLY A 74 -9.64 -3.63 12.61
C GLY A 74 -10.86 -2.94 11.99
N LYS A 75 -10.66 -2.08 10.98
CA LYS A 75 -11.74 -1.41 10.23
C LYS A 75 -12.11 -2.14 8.92
N HIS A 76 -11.39 -3.21 8.57
CA HIS A 76 -11.65 -3.96 7.36
C HIS A 76 -12.58 -5.13 7.66
N PHE A 77 -13.75 -5.13 7.03
CA PHE A 77 -14.74 -6.20 7.09
C PHE A 77 -14.88 -6.79 5.68
N PRO A 78 -14.23 -7.95 5.39
CA PRO A 78 -14.20 -8.53 4.04
C PRO A 78 -15.59 -8.86 3.48
N SER A 79 -16.58 -9.06 4.37
CA SER A 79 -17.97 -9.33 3.99
C SER A 79 -18.76 -8.09 3.54
N GLU A 80 -18.26 -6.87 3.82
CA GLU A 80 -19.00 -5.62 3.59
C GLU A 80 -18.51 -4.84 2.36
N THR A 81 -17.32 -5.16 1.86
CA THR A 81 -16.72 -4.46 0.71
C THR A 81 -15.98 -5.46 -0.17
N SER A 82 -15.99 -5.23 -1.48
CA SER A 82 -15.24 -6.08 -2.40
C SER A 82 -13.74 -5.75 -2.34
N HIS A 83 -12.90 -6.74 -2.68
CA HIS A 83 -11.45 -6.51 -2.84
C HIS A 83 -11.17 -5.38 -3.83
N GLN A 84 -11.95 -5.31 -4.92
CA GLN A 84 -11.80 -4.28 -5.95
C GLN A 84 -12.09 -2.87 -5.40
N THR A 85 -13.17 -2.71 -4.64
CA THR A 85 -13.51 -1.41 -4.04
C THR A 85 -12.43 -0.97 -3.06
N THR A 86 -11.97 -1.88 -2.19
CA THR A 86 -10.88 -1.59 -1.25
C THR A 86 -9.59 -1.22 -1.97
N LEU A 87 -9.21 -1.96 -3.02
CA LEU A 87 -8.04 -1.65 -3.84
C LEU A 87 -8.16 -0.30 -4.55
N LYS A 88 -9.35 0.05 -5.07
CA LYS A 88 -9.58 1.39 -5.64
C LYS A 88 -9.32 2.48 -4.60
N GLY A 89 -9.81 2.30 -3.37
CA GLY A 89 -9.55 3.24 -2.26
C GLY A 89 -8.07 3.38 -1.92
N VAL A 90 -7.31 2.27 -1.93
CA VAL A 90 -5.86 2.27 -1.71
C VAL A 90 -5.13 2.98 -2.85
N VAL A 91 -5.36 2.57 -4.09
CA VAL A 91 -4.62 3.12 -5.25
C VAL A 91 -4.97 4.57 -5.51
N TYR A 92 -6.23 4.97 -5.34
CA TYR A 92 -6.64 6.37 -5.47
C TYR A 92 -5.87 7.28 -4.51
N GLN A 93 -5.84 6.95 -3.20
CA GLN A 93 -5.14 7.76 -2.21
C GLN A 93 -3.63 7.78 -2.43
N MET A 94 -3.06 6.67 -2.87
CA MET A 94 -1.64 6.61 -3.22
C MET A 94 -1.31 7.46 -4.47
N ASP A 95 -2.21 7.49 -5.47
CA ASP A 95 -2.03 8.28 -6.69
C ASP A 95 -2.01 9.77 -6.37
N VAL A 96 -2.90 10.19 -5.46
CA VAL A 96 -2.93 11.55 -4.91
C VAL A 96 -1.64 11.85 -4.14
N ALA A 97 -1.17 10.94 -3.28
CA ALA A 97 0.08 11.12 -2.54
C ALA A 97 1.30 11.26 -3.47
N LEU A 98 1.30 10.58 -4.62
CA LEU A 98 2.37 10.70 -5.63
C LEU A 98 2.30 11.97 -6.48
N GLU A 99 1.32 12.87 -6.30
CA GLU A 99 1.41 14.22 -6.85
C GLU A 99 2.47 15.07 -6.12
N ASP A 100 2.80 14.73 -4.87
CA ASP A 100 3.87 15.36 -4.13
C ASP A 100 5.26 14.84 -4.55
N VAL A 101 6.15 15.78 -4.88
CA VAL A 101 7.52 15.50 -5.34
C VAL A 101 8.37 14.94 -4.20
N GLU A 102 8.13 15.36 -2.96
CA GLU A 102 8.86 14.81 -1.81
C GLU A 102 8.52 13.33 -1.64
N THR A 103 7.25 12.95 -1.72
CA THR A 103 6.80 11.55 -1.73
C THR A 103 7.41 10.76 -2.90
N GLN A 104 7.48 11.31 -4.12
CA GLN A 104 8.17 10.66 -5.24
C GLN A 104 9.66 10.42 -4.94
N ARG A 105 10.32 11.37 -4.25
CA ARG A 105 11.77 11.36 -3.93
C ARG A 105 12.12 10.53 -2.69
N SER A 106 11.24 10.46 -1.72
CA SER A 106 11.48 9.83 -0.42
C SER A 106 10.74 8.51 -0.28
N GLY A 107 9.76 8.23 -1.15
CA GLY A 107 9.04 6.98 -1.17
C GLY A 107 8.00 6.92 -0.05
N ILE A 108 7.66 5.69 0.36
CA ILE A 108 6.50 5.43 1.22
C ILE A 108 6.89 4.45 2.32
N VAL A 109 6.42 4.72 3.54
CA VAL A 109 6.36 3.76 4.64
C VAL A 109 4.93 3.25 4.74
N PHE A 110 4.76 1.93 4.72
CA PHE A 110 3.45 1.29 4.86
C PHE A 110 3.27 0.82 6.29
N ILE A 111 2.17 1.18 6.95
CA ILE A 111 1.81 0.73 8.29
C ILE A 111 0.59 -0.18 8.17
N TYR A 112 0.74 -1.45 8.56
CA TYR A 112 -0.38 -2.35 8.79
C TYR A 112 -0.71 -2.32 10.28
N ASN A 113 -1.67 -1.47 10.64
CA ASN A 113 -2.14 -1.30 12.01
C ASN A 113 -3.12 -2.42 12.36
N MET A 114 -2.70 -3.33 13.24
CA MET A 114 -3.49 -4.48 13.67
C MET A 114 -4.13 -4.31 15.05
N ILE A 115 -4.07 -3.11 15.64
CA ILE A 115 -4.73 -2.80 16.93
C ILE A 115 -6.22 -3.15 16.81
N GLY A 116 -6.71 -3.97 17.75
CA GLY A 116 -8.12 -4.38 17.81
C GLY A 116 -8.58 -5.33 16.69
N SER A 117 -7.68 -5.79 15.80
CA SER A 117 -8.04 -6.68 14.69
C SER A 117 -8.34 -8.11 15.16
N LYS A 118 -9.40 -8.69 14.59
CA LYS A 118 -9.81 -10.08 14.76
C LYS A 118 -9.44 -10.88 13.52
N TYR A 119 -9.46 -12.21 13.64
CA TYR A 119 -9.22 -13.10 12.49
C TYR A 119 -10.20 -12.85 11.34
N SER A 120 -11.46 -12.52 11.63
CA SER A 120 -12.48 -12.17 10.64
C SER A 120 -12.18 -10.90 9.85
N ASN A 121 -11.29 -10.04 10.35
CA ASN A 121 -10.84 -8.85 9.61
C ASN A 121 -9.70 -9.19 8.64
N PHE A 122 -9.08 -10.37 8.74
CA PHE A 122 -7.95 -10.72 7.90
C PHE A 122 -8.43 -11.20 6.54
N ASP A 123 -8.05 -10.45 5.50
CA ASP A 123 -8.29 -10.80 4.12
C ASP A 123 -6.95 -11.19 3.47
N TYR A 124 -6.79 -12.50 3.27
CA TYR A 124 -5.57 -13.06 2.70
C TYR A 124 -5.40 -12.65 1.23
N GLU A 125 -6.47 -12.69 0.45
CA GLU A 125 -6.41 -12.43 -1.00
C GLU A 125 -6.10 -10.94 -1.25
N LEU A 126 -6.81 -10.04 -0.56
CA LEU A 126 -6.52 -8.61 -0.63
C LEU A 126 -5.08 -8.31 -0.17
N SER A 127 -4.61 -8.97 0.90
CA SER A 127 -3.22 -8.83 1.37
C SER A 127 -2.22 -9.21 0.28
N GLN A 128 -2.46 -10.29 -0.47
CA GLN A 128 -1.61 -10.67 -1.60
C GLN A 128 -1.62 -9.61 -2.72
N LYS A 129 -2.80 -9.05 -3.04
CA LYS A 129 -2.94 -8.00 -4.07
C LYS A 129 -2.20 -6.71 -3.68
N ILE A 130 -2.38 -6.23 -2.44
CA ILE A 130 -1.66 -5.06 -1.91
C ILE A 130 -0.14 -5.32 -1.91
N LEU A 131 0.30 -6.50 -1.47
CA LEU A 131 1.72 -6.86 -1.51
C LEU A 131 2.26 -6.92 -2.95
N SER A 132 1.46 -7.35 -3.92
CA SER A 132 1.85 -7.35 -5.34
C SER A 132 2.09 -5.93 -5.86
N LEU A 133 1.17 -5.00 -5.55
CA LEU A 133 1.34 -3.57 -5.86
C LEU A 133 2.65 -3.02 -5.29
N LEU A 134 2.88 -3.27 -3.99
CA LEU A 134 4.06 -2.80 -3.26
C LEU A 134 5.39 -3.42 -3.72
N LYS A 135 5.37 -4.62 -4.31
CA LYS A 135 6.58 -5.33 -4.78
C LYS A 135 7.15 -4.79 -6.09
N GLY A 136 6.35 -4.09 -6.89
CA GLY A 136 6.85 -3.60 -8.18
C GLY A 136 5.80 -3.31 -9.23
N ALA A 137 4.53 -3.13 -8.88
CA ALA A 137 3.51 -2.65 -9.80
C ALA A 137 3.03 -1.23 -9.45
N TYR A 138 3.66 -0.57 -8.47
CA TYR A 138 3.34 0.81 -8.08
C TYR A 138 4.58 1.73 -8.20
N PRO A 139 4.46 2.96 -8.77
CA PRO A 139 5.57 3.88 -9.00
C PRO A 139 6.01 4.62 -7.72
N ALA A 140 6.18 3.89 -6.63
CA ALA A 140 6.73 4.39 -5.38
C ALA A 140 7.83 3.46 -4.86
N ARG A 141 8.77 4.04 -4.10
CA ARG A 141 9.77 3.27 -3.37
C ARG A 141 9.24 2.93 -2.00
N LEU A 142 8.82 1.67 -1.80
CA LEU A 142 8.51 1.18 -0.47
C LEU A 142 9.79 1.16 0.39
N LYS A 143 9.81 1.92 1.47
CA LYS A 143 10.95 2.04 2.39
C LYS A 143 10.88 1.00 3.50
N LYS A 144 9.74 0.94 4.18
CA LYS A 144 9.47 0.05 5.30
C LYS A 144 8.01 -0.38 5.28
N VAL A 145 7.75 -1.55 5.82
CA VAL A 145 6.43 -2.08 6.17
C VAL A 145 6.44 -2.33 7.66
N LEU A 146 5.64 -1.60 8.43
CA LEU A 146 5.49 -1.76 9.86
C LEU A 146 4.19 -2.48 10.14
N ILE A 147 4.28 -3.66 10.76
CA ILE A 147 3.12 -4.41 11.23
C ILE A 147 3.00 -4.11 12.72
N VAL A 148 2.05 -3.24 13.07
CA VAL A 148 1.90 -2.73 14.44
C VAL A 148 0.88 -3.56 15.18
N MET A 149 1.24 -4.03 16.38
CA MET A 149 0.32 -4.72 17.29
C MET A 149 -0.35 -5.96 16.67
N ALA A 150 0.45 -6.79 16.00
CA ALA A 150 -0.02 -8.04 15.43
C ALA A 150 -0.55 -8.99 16.53
N PRO A 151 -1.81 -9.43 16.46
CA PRO A 151 -2.35 -10.44 17.38
C PRO A 151 -1.72 -11.81 17.11
N ILE A 152 -1.77 -12.70 18.11
CA ILE A 152 -1.11 -14.02 18.06
C ILE A 152 -1.55 -14.85 16.84
N TRP A 153 -2.83 -14.77 16.47
CA TRP A 153 -3.37 -15.51 15.32
C TRP A 153 -2.68 -15.13 13.99
N PHE A 154 -2.11 -13.93 13.88
CA PHE A 154 -1.47 -13.45 12.65
C PHE A 154 -0.10 -14.11 12.38
N ARG A 155 0.49 -14.80 13.36
CA ARG A 155 1.79 -15.47 13.20
C ARG A 155 1.81 -16.46 12.03
N ALA A 156 0.76 -17.26 11.86
CA ALA A 156 0.70 -18.25 10.78
C ALA A 156 0.47 -17.61 9.39
N PRO A 157 -0.55 -16.74 9.19
CA PRO A 157 -0.70 -16.01 7.95
C PRO A 157 0.54 -15.21 7.55
N PHE A 158 1.22 -14.57 8.51
CA PHE A 158 2.45 -13.82 8.24
C PHE A 158 3.56 -14.69 7.67
N LYS A 159 3.78 -15.89 8.23
CA LYS A 159 4.77 -16.85 7.72
C LYS A 159 4.48 -17.20 6.27
N ILE A 160 3.21 -17.44 5.93
CA ILE A 160 2.76 -17.75 4.57
C ILE A 160 3.01 -16.56 3.64
N LEU A 161 2.54 -15.35 4.02
CA LEU A 161 2.74 -14.13 3.23
C LEU A 161 4.22 -13.85 2.95
N ARG A 162 5.10 -14.14 3.92
CA ARG A 162 6.55 -13.96 3.77
C ARG A 162 7.14 -14.84 2.67
N LEU A 163 6.59 -16.03 2.40
CA LEU A 163 7.05 -16.89 1.31
C LEU A 163 6.89 -16.23 -0.07
N PHE A 164 5.80 -15.50 -0.27
CA PHE A 164 5.51 -14.80 -1.52
C PHE A 164 6.33 -13.52 -1.72
N VAL A 165 7.04 -13.06 -0.69
CA VAL A 165 7.82 -11.82 -0.72
C VAL A 165 9.26 -12.14 -1.12
N ARG A 166 9.79 -11.46 -2.17
CA ARG A 166 11.22 -11.53 -2.53
C ARG A 166 12.08 -11.09 -1.34
N GLU A 167 13.26 -11.69 -1.19
CA GLU A 167 14.19 -11.45 -0.08
C GLU A 167 14.35 -9.96 0.26
N LYS A 168 14.62 -9.11 -0.74
CA LYS A 168 14.76 -7.66 -0.57
C LYS A 168 13.56 -6.93 0.06
N LEU A 169 12.34 -7.43 -0.12
CA LEU A 169 11.16 -6.84 0.54
C LEU A 169 10.97 -7.43 1.95
N ARG A 170 11.43 -8.66 2.21
CA ARG A 170 11.39 -9.25 3.58
C ARG A 170 12.20 -8.40 4.56
N ASP A 171 13.34 -7.87 4.12
CA ASP A 171 14.22 -7.02 4.94
C ASP A 171 13.61 -5.65 5.29
N ARG A 172 12.48 -5.31 4.67
CA ARG A 172 11.75 -4.06 4.91
C ARG A 172 10.55 -4.25 5.82
N VAL A 173 10.23 -5.48 6.22
CA VAL A 173 9.06 -5.79 7.03
C VAL A 173 9.46 -5.94 8.49
N PHE A 174 8.87 -5.13 9.35
CA PHE A 174 9.13 -5.10 10.79
C PHE A 174 7.84 -5.28 11.55
N MET A 175 7.84 -6.15 12.57
CA MET A 175 6.75 -6.23 13.55
C MET A 175 7.09 -5.33 14.72
N VAL A 176 6.17 -4.46 15.11
CA VAL A 176 6.38 -3.45 16.14
C VAL A 176 5.33 -3.60 17.24
N ASN A 177 5.80 -3.65 18.49
CA ASN A 177 4.94 -3.59 19.68
C ASN A 177 4.88 -2.17 20.27
N VAL A 178 3.84 -1.84 21.06
CA VAL A 178 3.71 -0.49 21.67
C VAL A 178 4.96 -0.08 22.43
N SER A 179 5.60 -1.02 23.13
CA SER A 179 6.85 -0.79 23.87
C SER A 179 8.03 -0.30 23.02
N GLN A 180 7.95 -0.44 21.70
CA GLN A 180 8.96 0.00 20.74
C GLN A 180 8.59 1.32 20.04
N LEU A 181 7.39 1.87 20.30
CA LEU A 181 6.90 3.10 19.71
C LEU A 181 7.26 4.36 20.53
N GLY A 182 7.95 4.21 21.66
CA GLY A 182 8.46 5.35 22.45
C GLY A 182 7.36 6.28 22.99
N ILE A 183 6.15 5.73 23.18
CA ILE A 183 5.02 6.39 23.86
C ILE A 183 4.95 5.84 25.29
#